data_AF-A0A0G1MH43-F1
#
_entry.id   AF-A0A0G1MH43-F1
#
_cell.length_a   1.000
_cell.length_b   1.000
_cell.length_c   1.000
_cell.angle_alpha   90.00
_cell.angle_beta   90.00
_cell.angle_gamma   90.00
#
_symmetry.space_group_name_H-M   'P 1'
#
loop_
_entity.id
_entity.type
_entity.pdbx_description
1 polymer ?
#
loop_
_entity_poly.entity_id
_entity_poly.type
_entity_poly.pdbx_seq_one_letter_code
_entity_poly.pdbx_strand_id
1 'polypeptide(L)'
;MNIPLKENEKILLTLRKSLWAYAGQIFGICLIIGAPFFFMFRLFQIERWGVYLFAAPLVIAVFLIARLLFLRRSNILLVTGDRLIDLERTGLFNRELHEIGWNKIQSIGSEIKGAWATIFRIGVIKFETYAHGQEYDFESHPLRNSDALQIQLSHILELYEQTHRGAGEEGQLERVLKGIAHLSAEEIEDVQEALLARQKILNAH
;
A
#
# COMPACT_ATOMS: atom_id res chain seq x y z
N MET A 1 5.06 16.95 10.21
CA MET A 1 4.27 15.71 10.05
C MET A 1 5.14 14.59 10.59
N ASN A 2 4.93 14.18 11.84
CA ASN A 2 5.70 13.08 12.44
C ASN A 2 4.96 11.79 12.12
N ILE A 3 5.39 11.13 11.05
CA ILE A 3 5.14 9.71 10.89
C ILE A 3 6.18 9.04 11.79
N PRO A 4 5.81 8.13 12.71
CA PRO A 4 6.77 7.39 13.50
C PRO A 4 7.53 6.42 12.58
N LEU A 5 8.50 6.95 11.84
CA LEU A 5 9.47 6.17 11.09
C LEU A 5 10.31 5.40 12.11
N LYS A 6 10.49 4.09 11.90
CA LYS A 6 11.48 3.35 12.69
C LYS A 6 12.86 3.95 12.38
N GLU A 7 13.72 4.01 13.39
CA GLU A 7 15.10 4.47 13.23
C GLU A 7 15.76 3.65 12.09
N ASN A 8 16.31 4.34 11.06
CA ASN A 8 16.86 3.81 9.80
C ASN A 8 15.92 3.45 8.62
N GLU A 9 14.61 3.72 8.67
CA GLU A 9 13.71 3.45 7.54
C GLU A 9 13.89 4.48 6.40
N LYS A 10 14.47 4.08 5.26
CA LYS A 10 14.65 4.95 4.07
C LYS A 10 13.39 4.94 3.19
N ILE A 11 12.92 6.12 2.80
CA ILE A 11 11.84 6.29 1.83
C ILE A 11 12.41 6.08 0.43
N LEU A 12 12.00 5.00 -0.25
CA LEU A 12 12.47 4.66 -1.59
C LEU A 12 11.65 5.39 -2.66
N LEU A 13 10.32 5.45 -2.50
CA LEU A 13 9.43 6.11 -3.46
C LEU A 13 8.30 6.85 -2.74
N THR A 14 7.91 7.99 -3.32
CA THR A 14 6.72 8.75 -2.91
C THR A 14 5.81 8.89 -4.11
N LEU A 15 4.69 8.17 -4.10
CA LEU A 15 3.73 8.13 -5.18
C LEU A 15 2.51 8.97 -4.80
N ARG A 16 2.05 9.82 -5.71
CA ARG A 16 0.90 10.71 -5.50
C ARG A 16 -0.26 10.32 -6.40
N LYS A 17 -1.47 10.45 -5.85
CA LYS A 17 -2.73 10.17 -6.55
C LYS A 17 -2.83 10.97 -7.86
N SER A 18 -3.19 10.28 -8.94
CA SER A 18 -3.39 10.91 -10.25
C SER A 18 -4.58 11.87 -10.23
N LEU A 19 -4.55 12.93 -11.06
CA LEU A 19 -5.69 13.84 -11.25
C LEU A 19 -6.92 13.11 -11.83
N TRP A 20 -6.68 12.05 -12.59
CA TRP A 20 -7.73 11.30 -13.27
C TRP A 20 -8.64 10.51 -12.34
N ALA A 21 -8.16 10.18 -11.12
CA ALA A 21 -9.00 9.59 -10.08
C ALA A 21 -10.22 10.48 -9.74
N TYR A 22 -10.12 11.78 -10.04
CA TYR A 22 -11.17 12.77 -9.79
C TYR A 22 -11.90 13.19 -11.08
N ALA A 23 -11.70 12.51 -12.20
CA ALA A 23 -12.28 12.88 -13.50
C ALA A 23 -13.81 13.04 -13.44
N GLY A 24 -14.52 12.14 -12.74
CA GLY A 24 -15.97 12.25 -12.55
C GLY A 24 -16.39 13.50 -11.76
N GLN A 25 -15.62 13.86 -10.73
CA GLN A 25 -15.87 15.08 -9.95
C GLN A 25 -15.56 16.34 -10.76
N ILE A 26 -14.47 16.33 -11.55
CA ILE A 26 -14.12 17.42 -12.45
C ILE A 26 -15.21 17.61 -13.50
N PHE A 27 -15.72 16.53 -14.09
CA PHE A 27 -16.83 16.58 -15.04
C PHE A 27 -18.10 17.19 -14.42
N GLY A 28 -18.45 16.78 -13.19
CA GLY A 28 -19.56 17.37 -12.44
C GLY A 28 -19.37 18.87 -12.17
N ILE A 29 -18.16 19.30 -11.77
CA ILE A 29 -17.83 20.72 -11.58
C ILE A 29 -17.95 21.49 -12.91
N CYS A 30 -17.43 20.93 -14.00
CA CYS A 30 -17.55 21.53 -15.33
C CYS A 30 -19.02 21.71 -15.75
N LEU A 31 -19.91 20.78 -15.38
CA LEU A 31 -21.34 20.90 -15.67
C LEU A 31 -22.02 21.97 -14.80
N ILE A 32 -21.65 22.05 -13.52
CA ILE A 32 -22.13 23.10 -12.59
C ILE A 32 -21.71 24.49 -13.05
N ILE A 33 -20.50 24.64 -13.61
CA ILE A 33 -20.04 25.90 -14.20
C ILE A 33 -20.70 26.11 -15.57
N GLY A 34 -20.79 25.08 -16.41
CA GLY A 34 -21.30 25.20 -17.77
C GLY A 34 -22.78 25.59 -17.83
N ALA A 35 -23.61 25.07 -16.93
CA ALA A 35 -25.05 25.35 -16.89
C ALA A 35 -25.39 26.85 -16.77
N PRO A 36 -24.90 27.62 -15.78
CA PRO A 36 -25.20 29.05 -15.67
C PRO A 36 -24.64 29.88 -16.83
N PHE A 37 -23.52 29.48 -17.44
CA PHE A 37 -22.99 30.12 -18.65
C PHE A 37 -23.88 29.87 -19.87
N PHE A 38 -24.35 28.63 -20.05
CA PHE A 38 -25.25 28.28 -21.14
C PHE A 38 -26.59 29.02 -21.04
N PHE A 39 -27.13 29.14 -19.82
CA PHE A 39 -28.39 29.85 -19.57
C PHE A 39 -28.22 31.36 -19.30
N MET A 40 -27.03 31.92 -19.48
CA MET A 40 -26.73 33.32 -19.11
C MET A 40 -27.74 34.30 -19.70
N PHE A 41 -28.05 34.18 -21.00
CA PHE A 41 -29.00 35.05 -21.67
C PHE A 41 -30.41 35.02 -21.06
N ARG A 42 -30.87 33.84 -20.61
CA ARG A 42 -32.20 33.70 -19.98
C ARG A 42 -32.17 34.12 -18.51
N LEU A 43 -31.07 33.86 -17.80
CA LEU A 43 -30.91 34.28 -16.40
C LEU A 43 -30.92 35.80 -16.27
N PHE A 44 -30.17 36.52 -17.12
CA PHE A 44 -30.06 37.98 -17.02
C PHE A 44 -31.37 38.72 -17.33
N GLN A 45 -32.35 38.05 -17.97
CA GLN A 45 -33.69 38.60 -18.17
C GLN A 45 -34.53 38.66 -16.87
N ILE A 46 -34.13 37.90 -15.84
CA ILE A 46 -34.82 37.83 -14.54
C ILE A 46 -34.20 38.85 -13.55
N GLU A 47 -33.48 39.85 -14.06
CA GLU A 47 -32.84 40.93 -13.32
C GLU A 47 -32.03 40.43 -12.11
N ARG A 48 -32.35 40.89 -10.89
CA ARG A 48 -31.61 40.57 -9.65
C ARG A 48 -31.62 39.09 -9.31
N TRP A 49 -32.73 38.40 -9.55
CA TRP A 49 -32.82 36.95 -9.32
C TRP A 49 -31.92 36.16 -10.29
N GLY A 50 -31.81 36.65 -11.52
CA GLY A 50 -30.88 36.13 -12.52
C GLY A 50 -29.43 36.14 -12.05
N VAL A 51 -29.00 37.23 -11.42
CA VAL A 51 -27.65 37.37 -10.88
C VAL A 51 -27.38 36.37 -9.75
N TYR A 52 -28.32 36.16 -8.84
CA TYR A 52 -28.16 35.17 -7.77
C TYR A 52 -28.12 33.74 -8.30
N LEU A 53 -28.99 33.40 -9.25
CA LEU A 53 -29.01 32.10 -9.94
C LEU A 53 -27.73 31.85 -10.75
N PHE A 54 -27.07 32.90 -11.24
CA PHE A 54 -25.78 32.82 -11.92
C PHE A 54 -24.62 32.64 -10.92
N ALA A 55 -24.62 33.41 -9.84
CA ALA A 55 -23.52 33.46 -8.89
C ALA A 55 -23.47 32.25 -7.95
N ALA A 56 -24.62 31.75 -7.48
CA ALA A 56 -24.68 30.67 -6.49
C ALA A 56 -24.00 29.36 -6.96
N PRO A 57 -24.25 28.84 -8.19
CA PRO A 57 -23.53 27.67 -8.69
C PRO A 57 -22.03 27.91 -8.84
N LEU A 58 -21.62 29.14 -9.16
CA LEU A 58 -20.22 29.52 -9.33
C LEU A 58 -19.47 29.48 -7.98
N VAL A 59 -20.10 29.99 -6.92
CA VAL A 59 -19.55 29.91 -5.55
C VAL A 59 -19.44 28.45 -5.10
N ILE A 60 -20.46 27.63 -5.37
CA ILE A 60 -20.42 26.20 -5.08
C ILE A 60 -19.29 25.52 -5.85
N ALA A 61 -19.11 25.83 -7.14
CA ALA A 61 -18.04 25.28 -7.96
C ALA A 61 -16.65 25.64 -7.41
N VAL A 62 -16.42 26.89 -7.00
CA VAL A 62 -15.16 27.33 -6.37
C VAL A 62 -14.89 26.55 -5.09
N PHE A 63 -15.91 26.37 -4.24
CA PHE A 63 -15.78 25.57 -3.01
C PHE A 63 -15.43 24.10 -3.32
N LEU A 64 -16.08 23.49 -4.32
CA LEU A 64 -15.79 22.12 -4.74
C LEU A 64 -14.38 21.97 -5.31
N ILE A 65 -13.90 22.94 -6.09
CA ILE A 65 -12.53 22.97 -6.61
C ILE A 65 -11.52 23.06 -5.45
N ALA A 66 -11.75 23.97 -4.50
CA ALA A 66 -10.89 24.11 -3.33
C ALA A 66 -10.84 22.82 -2.50
N ARG A 67 -12.00 22.19 -2.27
CA ARG A 67 -12.10 20.88 -1.61
C ARG A 67 -11.30 19.81 -2.36
N LEU A 68 -11.46 19.73 -3.69
CA LEU A 68 -10.76 18.77 -4.54
C LEU A 68 -9.24 18.91 -4.45
N LEU A 69 -8.73 20.15 -4.55
CA LEU A 69 -7.30 20.44 -4.44
C LEU A 69 -6.75 20.07 -3.06
N PHE A 70 -7.52 20.32 -2.00
CA PHE A 70 -7.14 19.96 -0.63
C PHE A 70 -7.04 18.45 -0.42
N LEU A 71 -8.01 17.68 -0.91
CA LEU A 71 -7.97 16.22 -0.85
C LEU A 71 -6.78 15.66 -1.65
N ARG A 72 -6.54 16.19 -2.85
CA ARG A 72 -5.40 15.77 -3.68
C ARG A 72 -4.05 15.93 -2.96
N ARG A 73 -3.87 17.02 -2.21
CA ARG A 73 -2.59 17.32 -1.53
C ARG A 73 -2.26 16.31 -0.43
N SER A 74 -3.28 15.63 0.11
CA SER A 74 -3.16 14.83 1.34
C SER A 74 -3.00 13.32 1.09
N ASN A 75 -3.20 12.85 -0.15
CA ASN A 75 -3.11 11.43 -0.50
C ASN A 75 -1.72 11.06 -1.03
N ILE A 76 -0.99 10.24 -0.28
CA ILE A 76 0.39 9.89 -0.58
C ILE A 76 0.61 8.41 -0.25
N LEU A 77 1.12 7.66 -1.22
CA LEU A 77 1.62 6.31 -1.03
C LEU A 77 3.13 6.38 -0.85
N LEU A 78 3.62 5.97 0.32
CA LEU A 78 5.02 5.92 0.68
C LEU A 78 5.50 4.48 0.60
N VAL A 79 6.56 4.27 -0.18
CA VAL A 79 7.24 2.97 -0.28
C VAL A 79 8.54 3.08 0.50
N THR A 80 8.69 2.28 1.55
CA THR A 80 9.92 2.22 2.36
C THR A 80 10.63 0.89 2.14
N GLY A 81 11.86 0.76 2.67
CA GLY A 81 12.62 -0.49 2.60
C GLY A 81 11.96 -1.68 3.31
N ASP A 82 11.14 -1.43 4.33
CA ASP A 82 10.56 -2.48 5.19
C ASP A 82 9.06 -2.68 4.96
N ARG A 83 8.35 -1.65 4.49
CA ARG A 83 6.88 -1.69 4.33
C ARG A 83 6.36 -0.68 3.32
N LEU A 84 5.12 -0.88 2.92
CA LEU A 84 4.28 0.05 2.20
C LEU A 84 3.40 0.81 3.19
N ILE A 85 3.35 2.13 3.08
CA ILE A 85 2.48 2.99 3.90
C ILE A 85 1.59 3.80 2.97
N ASP A 86 0.30 3.49 2.94
CA ASP A 86 -0.69 4.29 2.24
C ASP A 86 -1.39 5.25 3.19
N LEU A 87 -1.30 6.55 2.88
CA LEU A 87 -1.95 7.62 3.61
C LEU A 87 -3.09 8.14 2.75
N GLU A 88 -4.32 7.68 3.05
CA GLU A 88 -5.52 8.22 2.44
C GLU A 88 -6.24 9.20 3.36
N ARG A 89 -6.76 10.27 2.76
CA ARG A 89 -7.62 11.24 3.40
C ARG A 89 -8.94 11.34 2.64
N THR A 90 -9.93 10.61 3.11
CA THR A 90 -11.29 10.56 2.54
C THR A 90 -12.12 11.82 2.85
N GLY A 91 -11.70 12.67 3.81
CA GLY A 91 -12.38 13.94 4.15
C GLY A 91 -11.52 15.03 4.80
N LEU A 92 -12.14 16.07 5.36
CA LEU A 92 -11.42 17.14 6.08
C LEU A 92 -10.86 16.67 7.43
N PHE A 93 -11.49 15.67 8.04
CA PHE A 93 -11.15 15.13 9.36
C PHE A 93 -10.86 13.63 9.37
N ASN A 94 -11.32 12.87 8.38
CA ASN A 94 -11.05 11.44 8.28
C ASN A 94 -9.70 11.19 7.60
N ARG A 95 -8.83 10.47 8.31
CA ARG A 95 -7.53 10.00 7.84
C ARG A 95 -7.50 8.50 8.01
N GLU A 96 -7.11 7.81 6.97
CA GLU A 96 -6.92 6.37 6.94
C GLU A 96 -5.45 6.11 6.65
N LEU A 97 -4.84 5.28 7.47
CA LEU A 97 -3.43 4.94 7.38
C LEU A 97 -3.36 3.41 7.29
N HIS A 98 -2.87 2.93 6.17
CA HIS A 98 -2.68 1.51 5.91
C HIS A 98 -1.19 1.22 5.87
N GLU A 99 -0.73 0.31 6.73
CA GLU A 99 0.65 -0.17 6.72
C GLU A 99 0.67 -1.66 6.36
N ILE A 100 1.46 -2.02 5.35
CA ILE A 100 1.62 -3.39 4.89
C ILE A 100 3.11 -3.69 4.79
N GLY A 101 3.59 -4.66 5.57
CA GLY A 101 4.99 -5.11 5.49
C GLY A 101 5.24 -5.92 4.22
N TRP A 102 6.44 -5.81 3.64
CA TRP A 102 6.81 -6.59 2.44
C TRP A 102 6.65 -8.09 2.63
N ASN A 103 6.91 -8.59 3.85
CA ASN A 103 6.74 -9.99 4.22
C ASN A 103 5.30 -10.53 4.11
N LYS A 104 4.29 -9.66 4.02
CA LYS A 104 2.89 -10.06 3.87
C LYS A 104 2.42 -10.01 2.42
N ILE A 105 3.16 -9.34 1.54
CA ILE A 105 2.80 -9.17 0.14
C ILE A 105 3.30 -10.40 -0.62
N GLN A 106 2.40 -11.13 -1.29
CA GLN A 106 2.79 -12.25 -2.14
C GLN A 106 3.00 -11.81 -3.58
N SER A 107 2.07 -11.01 -4.11
CA SER A 107 2.06 -10.64 -5.51
C SER A 107 1.64 -9.17 -5.67
N ILE A 108 2.15 -8.56 -6.74
CA ILE A 108 1.85 -7.17 -7.09
C ILE A 108 1.35 -7.15 -8.53
N GLY A 109 0.07 -6.86 -8.69
CA GLY A 109 -0.61 -6.70 -9.96
C GLY A 109 -0.84 -5.23 -10.31
N SER A 110 -1.07 -4.93 -11.58
CA SER A 110 -1.63 -3.64 -12.00
C SER A 110 -2.87 -3.85 -12.85
N GLU A 111 -3.87 -3.00 -12.64
CA GLU A 111 -5.12 -3.03 -13.38
C GLU A 111 -5.39 -1.64 -13.98
N ILE A 112 -5.45 -1.59 -15.31
CA ILE A 112 -5.84 -0.39 -16.07
C ILE A 112 -7.23 -0.62 -16.66
N LYS A 113 -8.21 0.17 -16.24
CA LYS A 113 -9.60 0.09 -16.74
C LYS A 113 -9.94 1.22 -17.71
N GLY A 114 -10.18 0.86 -18.96
CA GLY A 114 -10.77 1.72 -19.99
C GLY A 114 -9.76 2.39 -20.94
N ALA A 115 -10.22 2.74 -22.14
CA ALA A 115 -9.37 3.24 -23.23
C ALA A 115 -8.58 4.51 -22.85
N TRP A 116 -9.23 5.46 -22.18
CA TRP A 116 -8.56 6.68 -21.71
C TRP A 116 -7.51 6.40 -20.64
N ALA A 117 -7.77 5.45 -19.75
CA ALA A 117 -6.82 5.06 -18.71
C ALA A 117 -5.57 4.41 -19.33
N THR A 118 -5.74 3.60 -20.38
CA THR A 118 -4.63 3.01 -21.16
C THR A 118 -3.77 4.07 -21.84
N ILE A 119 -4.40 5.08 -22.48
CA ILE A 119 -3.67 6.17 -23.16
C ILE A 119 -2.80 6.96 -22.16
N PHE A 120 -3.36 7.30 -20.99
CA PHE A 120 -2.64 8.05 -19.97
C PHE A 120 -1.80 7.17 -19.03
N ARG A 121 -1.80 5.84 -19.24
CA ARG A 121 -1.17 4.81 -18.39
C ARG A 121 -1.54 4.95 -16.91
N ILE A 122 -2.82 5.14 -16.65
CA ILE A 122 -3.35 5.33 -15.30
C ILE A 122 -4.00 4.04 -14.87
N GLY A 123 -3.56 3.49 -13.75
CA GLY A 123 -4.06 2.23 -13.23
C GLY A 123 -3.99 2.16 -11.72
N VAL A 124 -4.64 1.14 -11.19
CA VAL A 124 -4.64 0.77 -9.78
C VAL A 124 -3.62 -0.35 -9.63
N ILE A 125 -2.74 -0.25 -8.63
CA ILE A 125 -1.84 -1.35 -8.26
C ILE A 125 -2.56 -2.20 -7.21
N LYS A 126 -2.65 -3.50 -7.45
CA LYS A 126 -3.22 -4.48 -6.53
C LYS A 126 -2.10 -5.20 -5.81
N PHE A 127 -2.22 -5.30 -4.50
CA PHE A 127 -1.33 -6.04 -3.64
C PHE A 127 -2.12 -7.20 -3.07
N GLU A 128 -1.74 -8.41 -3.45
CA GLU A 128 -2.32 -9.63 -2.89
C GLU A 128 -1.52 -9.97 -1.63
N THR A 129 -2.20 -9.97 -0.49
CA THR A 129 -1.59 -10.31 0.79
C THR A 129 -2.26 -11.52 1.40
N TYR A 130 -1.45 -12.40 1.99
CA TYR A 130 -1.96 -13.51 2.79
C TYR A 130 -1.75 -13.21 4.26
N ALA A 131 -2.85 -13.10 4.99
CA ALA A 131 -2.83 -12.94 6.43
C ALA A 131 -3.82 -13.93 7.07
N HIS A 132 -3.40 -14.60 8.14
CA HIS A 132 -4.27 -15.51 8.91
C HIS A 132 -4.97 -16.60 8.07
N GLY A 133 -4.34 -17.07 6.99
CA GLY A 133 -4.91 -18.10 6.11
C GLY A 133 -6.03 -17.61 5.19
N GLN A 134 -6.21 -16.29 5.06
CA GLN A 134 -7.10 -15.68 4.07
C GLN A 134 -6.33 -14.73 3.15
N GLU A 135 -6.75 -14.70 1.89
CA GLU A 135 -6.33 -13.73 0.89
C GLU A 135 -7.04 -12.41 1.14
N TYR A 136 -6.27 -11.33 1.20
CA TYR A 136 -6.79 -9.97 1.18
C TYR A 136 -6.20 -9.24 -0.02
N ASP A 137 -7.07 -8.58 -0.77
CA ASP A 137 -6.68 -7.72 -1.86
C ASP A 137 -6.66 -6.27 -1.38
N PHE A 138 -5.48 -5.66 -1.42
CA PHE A 138 -5.32 -4.24 -1.18
C PHE A 138 -5.15 -3.52 -2.52
N GLU A 139 -6.08 -2.63 -2.84
CA GLU A 139 -6.03 -1.81 -4.05
C GLU A 139 -5.53 -0.40 -3.71
N SER A 140 -4.43 0.00 -4.33
CA SER A 140 -3.94 1.39 -4.23
C SER A 140 -4.83 2.36 -5.01
N HIS A 141 -4.71 3.65 -4.71
CA HIS A 141 -5.37 4.67 -5.53
C HIS A 141 -4.87 4.67 -6.98
N PRO A 142 -5.63 5.25 -7.94
CA PRO A 142 -5.16 5.37 -9.31
C PRO A 142 -3.86 6.18 -9.40
N LEU A 143 -2.79 5.51 -9.80
CA LEU A 143 -1.45 6.05 -9.99
C LEU A 143 -1.17 6.24 -11.47
N ARG A 144 -0.33 7.24 -11.77
CA ARG A 144 0.16 7.44 -13.13
C ARG A 144 1.34 6.51 -13.37
N ASN A 145 1.39 5.94 -14.56
CA ASN A 145 2.39 4.96 -14.97
C ASN A 145 2.38 3.69 -14.10
N SER A 146 1.18 3.17 -13.82
CA SER A 146 0.97 1.99 -12.96
C SER A 146 1.79 0.78 -13.39
N ASP A 147 1.94 0.55 -14.69
CA ASP A 147 2.67 -0.60 -15.22
C ASP A 147 4.17 -0.53 -14.87
N ALA A 148 4.77 0.65 -15.05
CA ALA A 148 6.17 0.85 -14.69
C ALA A 148 6.38 0.75 -13.17
N LEU A 149 5.42 1.24 -12.39
CA LEU A 149 5.45 1.16 -10.94
C LEU A 149 5.30 -0.29 -10.46
N GLN A 150 4.45 -1.09 -11.10
CA GLN A 150 4.31 -2.51 -10.81
C GLN A 150 5.66 -3.23 -10.96
N ILE A 151 6.34 -3.02 -12.10
CA ILE A 151 7.65 -3.64 -12.38
C ILE A 151 8.70 -3.21 -11.34
N GLN A 152 8.70 -1.93 -10.94
CA GLN A 152 9.62 -1.44 -9.92
C GLN A 152 9.32 -2.03 -8.55
N LEU A 153 8.05 -2.11 -8.17
CA LEU A 153 7.63 -2.67 -6.89
C LEU A 153 7.86 -4.19 -6.82
N SER A 154 7.63 -4.92 -7.92
CA SER A 154 7.92 -6.35 -7.98
C SER A 154 9.42 -6.62 -7.84
N HIS A 155 10.26 -5.79 -8.46
CA HIS A 155 11.72 -5.88 -8.30
C HIS A 155 12.15 -5.56 -6.87
N ILE A 156 11.55 -4.57 -6.21
CA ILE A 156 11.82 -4.27 -4.79
C ILE A 156 11.41 -5.45 -3.89
N LEU A 157 10.24 -6.05 -4.15
CA LEU A 157 9.77 -7.23 -3.42
C LEU A 157 10.73 -8.42 -3.59
N GLU A 158 11.20 -8.67 -4.80
CA GLU A 158 12.18 -9.74 -5.08
C GLU A 158 13.51 -9.50 -4.35
N LEU A 159 14.03 -8.27 -4.37
CA LEU A 159 15.24 -7.90 -3.62
C LEU A 159 15.06 -8.09 -2.11
N TYR A 160 13.88 -7.73 -1.59
CA TYR A 160 13.53 -7.94 -0.19
C TYR A 160 13.50 -9.43 0.14
N GLU A 161 12.84 -10.25 -0.69
CA GLU A 161 12.79 -11.70 -0.51
C GLU A 161 14.17 -12.33 -0.52
N GLN A 162 15.05 -11.98 -1.46
CA GLN A 162 16.41 -12.53 -1.53
C GLN A 162 17.23 -12.19 -0.29
N THR A 163 17.15 -10.93 0.17
CA THR A 163 17.86 -10.46 1.37
C THR A 163 17.36 -11.21 2.62
N HIS A 164 16.04 -11.46 2.72
CA HIS A 164 15.45 -12.13 3.87
C HIS A 164 15.49 -13.67 3.78
N ARG A 165 15.53 -14.26 2.58
CA ARG A 165 15.79 -15.70 2.39
C ARG A 165 17.21 -16.05 2.80
N GLY A 166 18.19 -15.24 2.40
CA GLY A 166 19.59 -15.42 2.82
C GLY A 166 19.78 -15.34 4.34
N ALA A 167 19.08 -14.41 5.01
CA ALA A 167 19.06 -14.35 6.47
C ALA A 167 18.25 -15.49 7.12
N GLY A 168 17.25 -16.02 6.42
CA GLY A 168 16.41 -17.14 6.85
C GLY A 168 17.13 -18.48 6.86
N GLU A 169 18.11 -18.70 5.98
CA GLU A 169 18.95 -19.91 5.98
C GLU A 169 19.92 -19.93 7.18
N GLU A 170 20.54 -18.80 7.52
CA GLU A 170 21.34 -18.68 8.76
C GLU A 170 20.47 -18.82 10.01
N GLY A 171 19.25 -18.26 10.01
CA GLY A 171 18.29 -18.40 11.11
C GLY A 171 17.67 -19.81 11.20
N GLN A 172 17.51 -20.52 10.09
CA GLN A 172 17.11 -21.93 10.07
C GLN A 172 18.26 -22.82 10.53
N LEU A 173 19.49 -22.56 10.11
CA LEU A 173 20.67 -23.25 10.62
C LEU A 173 20.86 -22.98 12.12
N GLU A 174 20.69 -21.74 12.59
CA GLU A 174 20.75 -21.40 14.02
C GLU A 174 19.58 -22.00 14.81
N ARG A 175 18.38 -22.14 14.23
CA ARG A 175 17.22 -22.82 14.85
C ARG A 175 17.34 -24.34 14.83
N VAL A 176 17.95 -24.92 13.80
CA VAL A 176 18.30 -26.34 13.74
C VAL A 176 19.44 -26.61 14.71
N LEU A 177 20.45 -25.75 14.78
CA LEU A 177 21.55 -25.83 15.75
C LEU A 177 21.05 -25.59 17.18
N LYS A 178 20.13 -24.65 17.45
CA LYS A 178 19.48 -24.48 18.77
C LYS A 178 18.52 -25.61 19.10
N GLY A 179 17.83 -26.15 18.10
CA GLY A 179 16.92 -27.30 18.25
C GLY A 179 17.66 -28.60 18.53
N ILE A 180 18.86 -28.76 17.96
CA ILE A 180 19.80 -29.85 18.28
C ILE A 180 20.52 -29.56 19.60
N ALA A 181 20.89 -28.30 19.88
CA ALA A 181 21.56 -27.91 21.12
C ALA A 181 20.65 -27.93 22.37
N HIS A 182 19.32 -27.91 22.20
CA HIS A 182 18.38 -28.19 23.29
C HIS A 182 18.33 -29.69 23.62
N LEU A 183 18.71 -30.59 22.71
CA LEU A 183 18.65 -32.04 22.93
C LEU A 183 20.01 -32.68 23.26
N SER A 184 21.02 -31.91 23.71
CA SER A 184 22.36 -32.49 23.90
C SER A 184 23.20 -31.94 25.04
N ALA A 185 22.62 -31.43 26.13
CA ALA A 185 23.44 -31.02 27.29
C ALA A 185 22.90 -31.41 28.68
N GLU A 186 21.84 -32.23 28.78
CA GLU A 186 21.33 -32.69 30.08
C GLU A 186 21.18 -34.24 30.19
N GLU A 187 21.46 -35.00 29.13
CA GLU A 187 21.38 -36.49 29.14
C GLU A 187 22.60 -37.21 28.52
N ILE A 188 23.74 -36.53 28.34
CA ILE A 188 24.95 -37.20 27.78
C ILE A 188 25.71 -38.01 28.84
N GLU A 189 25.48 -37.79 30.13
CA GLU A 189 26.15 -38.55 31.20
C GLU A 189 25.46 -39.91 31.45
N ASP A 190 24.11 -39.94 31.47
CA ASP A 190 23.34 -41.17 31.73
C ASP A 190 23.36 -42.18 30.57
N VAL A 191 23.44 -41.70 29.32
CA VAL A 191 23.47 -42.58 28.13
C VAL A 191 24.85 -43.22 27.96
N GLN A 192 25.94 -42.54 28.33
CA GLN A 192 27.28 -43.14 28.30
C GLN A 192 27.47 -44.20 29.38
N GLU A 193 26.94 -43.99 30.60
CA GLU A 193 26.95 -45.02 31.64
C GLU A 193 26.09 -46.23 31.27
N ALA A 194 24.90 -46.02 30.70
CA ALA A 194 24.01 -47.10 30.28
C ALA A 194 24.61 -47.94 29.13
N LEU A 195 25.37 -47.32 28.21
CA LEU A 195 26.05 -48.02 27.12
C LEU A 195 27.27 -48.80 27.61
N LEU A 196 28.07 -48.25 28.54
CA LEU A 196 29.20 -48.97 29.15
C LEU A 196 28.75 -50.15 30.01
N ALA A 197 27.65 -50.01 30.75
CA ALA A 197 27.07 -51.11 31.53
C ALA A 197 26.57 -52.25 30.61
N ARG A 198 25.91 -51.92 29.50
CA ARG A 198 25.42 -52.90 28.54
C ARG A 198 26.54 -53.61 27.78
N GLN A 199 27.64 -52.93 27.49
CA GLN A 199 28.81 -53.51 26.82
C GLN A 199 29.63 -54.44 27.73
N LYS A 200 29.66 -54.18 29.05
CA LYS A 200 30.24 -55.10 30.05
C LYS A 200 29.44 -56.40 30.20
N ILE A 201 28.10 -56.33 30.14
CA ILE A 201 27.23 -57.52 30.24
C ILE A 201 27.36 -58.39 29.00
N LEU A 202 27.50 -57.78 27.81
CA LEU A 202 27.67 -58.51 26.55
C LEU A 202 29.05 -59.17 26.36
N ASN A 203 30.08 -58.70 27.07
CA ASN A 203 31.44 -59.28 27.01
C ASN A 203 31.74 -60.24 28.17
N ALA A 204 30.78 -60.49 29.08
CA ALA A 204 30.89 -61.41 30.22
C ALA A 204 30.09 -62.72 30.03
N HIS A 205 29.62 -62.97 28.81
CA HIS A 205 29.14 -64.26 28.29
C HIS A 205 29.93 -64.59 27.02
#